data_AF-A0AAW8T4S4-F1
#
_entry.id   AF-A0AAW8T4S4-F1
#
_cell.length_a   1.000
_cell.length_b   1.000
_cell.length_c   1.000
_cell.angle_alpha   90.00
_cell.angle_beta   90.00
_cell.angle_gamma   90.00
#
_symmetry.space_group_name_H-M   'P 1'
#
loop_
_entity.id
_entity.type
_entity.pdbx_description
1 polymer ?
#
loop_
_entity_poly.entity_id
_entity_poly.type
_entity_poly.pdbx_seq_one_letter_code
_entity_poly.pdbx_strand_id
1 'polypeptide(L)'
;MIALKSLRVKRNVLLGYWVLMPVLFYFYLFLVSFNQQVTIQQLILQIPGLTLGLLLSFLMLFQAACLYFISSQNEKNHFVEKRFLAFSLVQQMLTGNIIGAALCFFYNRKIVVEKQPISRNTMFIFYFAIGFISLITAIILFIAMRTKGG
;
A
#
# COMPACT_ATOMS: atom_id res chain seq x y z
N MET A 1 -14.26 21.49 -12.68
CA MET A 1 -14.52 20.11 -13.17
C MET A 1 -13.23 19.35 -13.55
N ILE A 2 -12.27 19.96 -14.28
CA ILE A 2 -11.03 19.28 -14.76
C ILE A 2 -10.13 18.79 -13.62
N ALA A 3 -9.92 19.59 -12.55
CA ALA A 3 -9.06 19.24 -11.43
C ALA A 3 -9.56 18.00 -10.64
N LEU A 4 -10.87 17.94 -10.35
CA LEU A 4 -11.51 16.80 -9.68
C LEU A 4 -11.39 15.51 -10.50
N LYS A 5 -11.57 15.60 -11.84
CA LYS A 5 -11.38 14.48 -12.75
C LYS A 5 -9.93 13.98 -12.71
N SER A 6 -8.95 14.89 -12.67
CA SER A 6 -7.53 14.52 -12.57
C SER A 6 -7.19 13.82 -11.25
N LEU A 7 -7.74 14.25 -10.12
CA LEU A 7 -7.53 13.59 -8.82
C LEU A 7 -8.09 12.18 -8.82
N ARG A 8 -9.33 12.00 -9.32
CA ARG A 8 -9.97 10.68 -9.41
C ARG A 8 -9.16 9.71 -10.28
N VAL A 9 -8.61 10.16 -11.40
CA VAL A 9 -7.75 9.32 -12.25
C VAL A 9 -6.50 8.89 -11.50
N LYS A 10 -5.78 9.81 -10.84
CA LYS A 10 -4.56 9.47 -10.09
C LYS A 10 -4.83 8.51 -8.95
N ARG A 11 -5.93 8.71 -8.23
CA ARG A 11 -6.40 7.78 -7.20
C ARG A 11 -6.63 6.39 -7.77
N ASN A 12 -7.38 6.29 -8.86
CA ASN A 12 -7.70 5.00 -9.48
C ASN A 12 -6.47 4.30 -10.04
N VAL A 13 -5.49 5.04 -10.56
CA VAL A 13 -4.19 4.47 -10.99
C VAL A 13 -3.43 3.91 -9.79
N LEU A 14 -3.34 4.65 -8.67
CA LEU A 14 -2.66 4.16 -7.47
C LEU A 14 -3.38 2.94 -6.85
N LEU A 15 -4.71 2.99 -6.75
CA LEU A 15 -5.52 1.86 -6.28
C LEU A 15 -5.36 0.65 -7.21
N GLY A 16 -5.43 0.87 -8.53
CA GLY A 16 -5.23 -0.17 -9.53
C GLY A 16 -3.85 -0.80 -9.42
N TYR A 17 -2.80 -0.01 -9.24
CA TYR A 17 -1.44 -0.50 -8.99
C TYR A 17 -1.36 -1.37 -7.73
N TRP A 18 -1.86 -0.86 -6.60
CA TRP A 18 -1.82 -1.58 -5.33
C TRP A 18 -2.68 -2.86 -5.29
N VAL A 19 -3.64 -3.01 -6.19
CA VAL A 19 -4.42 -4.26 -6.34
C VAL A 19 -3.78 -5.19 -7.37
N LEU A 20 -3.36 -4.65 -8.51
CA LEU A 20 -2.80 -5.43 -9.62
C LEU A 20 -1.50 -6.13 -9.23
N MET A 21 -0.60 -5.45 -8.52
CA MET A 21 0.69 -6.04 -8.13
C MET A 21 0.53 -7.28 -7.22
N PRO A 22 -0.27 -7.25 -6.15
CA PRO A 22 -0.63 -8.45 -5.40
C PRO A 22 -1.25 -9.56 -6.26
N VAL A 23 -2.19 -9.23 -7.16
CA VAL A 23 -2.83 -10.24 -8.02
C VAL A 23 -1.80 -10.94 -8.90
N LEU A 24 -0.90 -10.18 -9.53
CA LEU A 24 0.20 -10.74 -10.34
C LEU A 24 1.14 -11.60 -9.48
N PHE A 25 1.44 -11.17 -8.26
CA PHE A 25 2.28 -11.93 -7.33
C PHE A 25 1.63 -13.25 -6.90
N TYR A 26 0.33 -13.24 -6.55
CA TYR A 26 -0.40 -14.47 -6.20
C TYR A 26 -0.52 -15.42 -7.40
N PHE A 27 -0.74 -14.87 -8.60
CA PHE A 27 -0.74 -15.67 -9.82
C PHE A 27 0.63 -16.29 -10.10
N TYR A 28 1.71 -15.54 -9.92
CA TYR A 28 3.07 -16.07 -9.99
C TYR A 28 3.31 -17.19 -8.96
N LEU A 29 2.93 -16.99 -7.70
CA LEU A 29 3.04 -18.04 -6.67
C LEU A 29 2.28 -19.31 -7.06
N PHE A 30 1.08 -19.16 -7.62
CA PHE A 30 0.30 -20.28 -8.12
C PHE A 30 1.01 -21.02 -9.25
N LEU A 31 1.55 -20.32 -10.25
CA LEU A 31 2.29 -20.93 -11.36
C LEU A 31 3.54 -21.67 -10.87
N VAL A 32 4.30 -21.08 -9.95
CA VAL A 32 5.50 -21.71 -9.39
C VAL A 32 5.15 -22.96 -8.58
N SER A 33 4.12 -22.87 -7.74
CA SER A 33 3.59 -23.99 -6.95
C SER A 33 3.17 -25.15 -7.85
N PHE A 34 2.41 -24.84 -8.90
CA PHE A 34 1.97 -25.82 -9.88
C PHE A 34 3.15 -26.47 -10.63
N ASN A 35 4.11 -25.66 -11.09
CA ASN A 35 5.27 -26.16 -11.83
C ASN A 35 6.19 -27.03 -10.97
N GLN A 36 6.37 -26.69 -9.69
CA GLN A 36 7.26 -27.42 -8.77
C GLN A 36 6.56 -28.55 -8.01
N GLN A 37 5.24 -28.76 -8.20
CA GLN A 37 4.45 -29.77 -7.51
C GLN A 37 4.55 -29.68 -5.97
N VAL A 38 4.73 -28.46 -5.45
CA VAL A 38 4.79 -28.14 -4.01
C VAL A 38 3.66 -27.21 -3.64
N THR A 39 3.28 -27.17 -2.38
CA THR A 39 2.24 -26.26 -1.91
C THR A 39 2.77 -24.82 -1.84
N ILE A 40 1.88 -23.83 -1.99
CA ILE A 40 2.22 -22.41 -1.79
C ILE A 40 2.82 -22.17 -0.39
N GLN A 41 2.32 -22.88 0.63
CA GLN A 41 2.86 -22.81 1.98
C GLN A 41 4.33 -23.25 2.03
N GLN A 42 4.68 -24.36 1.37
CA GLN A 42 6.06 -24.84 1.31
C GLN A 42 6.97 -23.80 0.62
N LEU A 43 6.53 -23.22 -0.50
CA LEU A 43 7.30 -22.19 -1.20
C LEU A 43 7.60 -20.97 -0.34
N ILE A 44 6.59 -20.46 0.36
CA ILE A 44 6.71 -19.26 1.20
C ILE A 44 7.69 -19.53 2.35
N LEU A 45 7.60 -20.71 2.99
CA LEU A 45 8.46 -21.08 4.11
C LEU A 45 9.91 -21.35 3.70
N GLN A 46 10.13 -21.88 2.49
CA GLN A 46 11.47 -22.24 1.99
C GLN A 46 12.21 -21.05 1.37
N ILE A 47 11.49 -20.09 0.79
CA ILE A 47 12.08 -18.97 0.05
C ILE A 47 11.73 -17.67 0.79
N PRO A 48 12.66 -17.09 1.57
CA PRO A 48 12.41 -15.88 2.35
C PRO A 48 11.92 -14.69 1.51
N GLY A 49 12.39 -14.59 0.26
CA GLY A 49 11.92 -13.57 -0.69
C GLY A 49 10.43 -13.67 -1.01
N LEU A 50 9.86 -14.87 -1.05
CA LEU A 50 8.43 -15.09 -1.28
C LEU A 50 7.60 -14.73 -0.04
N THR A 51 8.12 -14.99 1.17
CA THR A 51 7.52 -14.48 2.41
C THR A 51 7.46 -12.96 2.42
N LEU A 52 8.56 -12.29 2.06
CA LEU A 52 8.59 -10.83 1.96
C LEU A 52 7.60 -10.32 0.89
N GLY A 53 7.57 -10.95 -0.28
CA GLY A 53 6.61 -10.63 -1.34
C GLY A 53 5.15 -10.78 -0.91
N LEU A 54 4.84 -11.80 -0.11
CA LEU A 54 3.51 -12.01 0.46
C LEU A 54 3.11 -10.88 1.42
N LEU A 55 4.00 -10.54 2.37
CA LEU A 55 3.75 -9.47 3.34
C LEU A 55 3.58 -8.12 2.64
N LEU A 56 4.40 -7.84 1.63
CA LEU A 56 4.27 -6.64 0.79
C LEU A 56 2.96 -6.61 0.01
N SER A 57 2.55 -7.74 -0.55
CA SER A 57 1.29 -7.86 -1.28
C SER A 57 0.10 -7.59 -0.37
N PHE A 58 0.09 -8.16 0.83
CA PHE A 58 -0.91 -7.89 1.85
C PHE A 58 -0.93 -6.41 2.25
N LEU A 59 0.25 -5.81 2.47
CA LEU A 59 0.37 -4.41 2.83
C LEU A 59 -0.18 -3.47 1.75
N MET A 60 0.08 -3.76 0.47
CA MET A 60 -0.45 -2.99 -0.65
C MET A 60 -1.98 -3.07 -0.73
N LEU A 61 -2.57 -4.27 -0.57
CA LEU A 61 -4.03 -4.43 -0.53
C LEU A 61 -4.65 -3.66 0.65
N PHE A 62 -4.02 -3.72 1.82
CA PHE A 62 -4.48 -2.98 2.99
C PHE A 62 -4.42 -1.47 2.77
N GLN A 63 -3.33 -0.97 2.18
CA GLN A 63 -3.20 0.45 1.81
C GLN A 63 -4.24 0.88 0.78
N ALA A 64 -4.56 0.03 -0.21
CA ALA A 64 -5.62 0.30 -1.17
C ALA A 64 -6.98 0.41 -0.49
N ALA A 65 -7.30 -0.50 0.43
CA ALA A 65 -8.54 -0.45 1.21
C ALA A 65 -8.60 0.84 2.05
N CYS A 66 -7.54 1.18 2.79
CA CYS A 66 -7.47 2.41 3.57
C CYS A 66 -7.68 3.67 2.70
N LEU A 67 -6.98 3.76 1.57
CA LEU A 67 -7.12 4.90 0.66
C LEU A 67 -8.55 5.00 0.11
N TYR A 68 -9.15 3.87 -0.27
CA TYR A 68 -10.53 3.83 -0.74
C TYR A 68 -11.51 4.38 0.30
N PHE A 69 -11.42 3.90 1.56
CA PHE A 69 -12.30 4.34 2.64
C PHE A 69 -12.06 5.79 3.07
N ILE A 70 -10.81 6.26 3.10
CA ILE A 70 -10.49 7.66 3.40
C ILE A 70 -11.06 8.57 2.31
N SER A 71 -10.93 8.17 1.05
CA SER A 71 -11.38 8.95 -0.11
C SER A 71 -12.89 8.97 -0.29
N SER A 72 -13.61 7.92 0.11
CA SER A 72 -15.06 7.82 -0.04
C SER A 72 -15.82 8.65 1.00
N GLN A 73 -15.22 8.90 2.16
CA GLN A 73 -15.88 9.64 3.24
C GLN A 73 -15.80 11.17 3.11
N ASN A 74 -14.87 11.72 2.33
CA ASN A 74 -14.61 13.17 2.30
C ASN A 74 -14.27 13.69 0.90
N GLU A 75 -15.26 13.81 0.02
CA GLU A 75 -15.06 14.40 -1.32
C GLU A 75 -14.59 15.87 -1.29
N LYS A 76 -14.76 16.58 -0.16
CA LYS A 76 -14.38 17.99 0.00
C LYS A 76 -13.18 18.22 0.91
N ASN A 77 -12.79 17.24 1.72
CA ASN A 77 -11.71 17.38 2.70
C ASN A 77 -10.62 16.32 2.50
N HIS A 78 -9.61 16.67 1.70
CA HIS A 78 -8.50 15.80 1.37
C HIS A 78 -7.34 15.84 2.38
N PHE A 79 -7.51 16.46 3.57
CA PHE A 79 -6.42 16.58 4.54
C PHE A 79 -5.86 15.21 4.98
N VAL A 80 -6.77 14.30 5.39
CA VAL A 80 -6.38 12.96 5.87
C VAL A 80 -5.77 12.15 4.73
N GLU A 81 -6.35 12.23 3.55
CA GLU A 81 -5.84 11.59 2.34
C GLU A 81 -4.42 12.05 2.00
N LYS A 82 -4.15 13.37 2.06
CA LYS A 82 -2.83 13.93 1.83
C LYS A 82 -1.79 13.39 2.82
N ARG A 83 -2.14 13.34 4.11
CA ARG A 83 -1.25 12.78 5.14
C ARG A 83 -1.02 11.28 4.95
N PHE A 84 -2.07 10.54 4.58
CA PHE A 84 -1.97 9.11 4.30
C PHE A 84 -1.06 8.82 3.10
N LEU A 85 -1.14 9.61 2.04
CA LEU A 85 -0.28 9.48 0.87
C LEU A 85 1.17 9.85 1.18
N ALA A 86 1.41 10.88 2.00
CA ALA A 86 2.76 11.24 2.45
C ALA A 86 3.39 10.11 3.29
N PHE A 87 2.63 9.53 4.21
CA PHE A 87 3.05 8.37 4.98
C PHE A 87 3.30 7.15 4.08
N SER A 88 2.36 6.86 3.18
CA SER A 88 2.48 5.73 2.25
C SER A 88 3.70 5.90 1.33
N LEU A 89 4.01 7.11 0.88
CA LEU A 89 5.24 7.38 0.12
C LEU A 89 6.48 6.92 0.88
N VAL A 90 6.62 7.30 2.15
CA VAL A 90 7.78 6.89 2.98
C VAL A 90 7.82 5.37 3.13
N GLN A 91 6.68 4.77 3.46
CA GLN A 91 6.58 3.34 3.59
C GLN A 91 6.99 2.60 2.30
N GLN A 92 6.49 3.04 1.14
CA GLN A 92 6.80 2.43 -0.16
C GLN A 92 8.31 2.53 -0.48
N MET A 93 8.95 3.65 -0.14
CA MET A 93 10.42 3.79 -0.28
C MET A 93 11.17 2.82 0.64
N LEU A 94 10.76 2.69 1.91
CA LEU A 94 11.38 1.78 2.87
C LEU A 94 11.31 0.32 2.40
N THR A 95 10.21 -0.07 1.76
CA THR A 95 10.04 -1.41 1.22
C THR A 95 10.60 -1.60 -0.19
N GLY A 96 11.29 -0.60 -0.75
CA GLY A 96 11.89 -0.68 -2.09
C GLY A 96 10.88 -0.61 -3.24
N ASN A 97 9.62 -0.24 -2.99
CA ASN A 97 8.58 -0.13 -4.00
C ASN A 97 8.59 1.27 -4.64
N ILE A 98 9.55 1.49 -5.53
CA ILE A 98 9.81 2.79 -6.15
C ILE A 98 8.63 3.27 -7.01
N ILE A 99 7.98 2.37 -7.75
CA ILE A 99 6.81 2.71 -8.57
C ILE A 99 5.65 3.17 -7.67
N GLY A 100 5.36 2.44 -6.59
CA GLY A 100 4.35 2.82 -5.61
C GLY A 100 4.65 4.17 -4.96
N ALA A 101 5.91 4.43 -4.60
CA ALA A 101 6.35 5.70 -4.04
C ALA A 101 6.15 6.86 -5.02
N ALA A 102 6.50 6.68 -6.30
CA ALA A 102 6.30 7.68 -7.35
C ALA A 102 4.81 8.00 -7.55
N LEU A 103 3.95 6.98 -7.61
CA LEU A 103 2.50 7.17 -7.72
C LEU A 103 1.93 7.92 -6.51
N CYS A 104 2.39 7.58 -5.29
CA CYS A 104 2.03 8.33 -4.08
C CYS A 104 2.46 9.80 -4.18
N PHE A 105 3.69 10.07 -4.62
CA PHE A 105 4.22 11.43 -4.78
C PHE A 105 3.40 12.25 -5.78
N PHE A 106 3.18 11.72 -6.98
CA PHE A 106 2.43 12.42 -8.02
C PHE A 106 0.98 12.64 -7.66
N TYR A 107 0.38 11.73 -6.89
CA TYR A 107 -0.97 11.92 -6.39
C TYR A 107 -1.01 13.00 -5.31
N ASN A 108 -0.17 12.87 -4.28
CA ASN A 108 -0.09 13.77 -3.13
C ASN A 108 0.17 15.24 -3.54
N ARG A 109 1.04 15.45 -4.55
CA ARG A 109 1.38 16.80 -5.05
C ARG A 109 0.18 17.55 -5.64
N LYS A 110 -0.86 16.85 -6.11
CA LYS A 110 -2.05 17.49 -6.70
C LYS A 110 -3.15 17.79 -5.69
N ILE A 111 -3.04 17.27 -4.46
CA ILE A 111 -4.05 17.51 -3.43
C ILE A 111 -3.85 18.91 -2.84
N VAL A 112 -4.89 19.74 -2.99
CA VAL A 112 -5.04 21.02 -2.29
C VAL A 112 -5.89 20.77 -1.05
N VAL A 113 -5.47 21.33 0.08
CA VAL A 113 -6.13 21.13 1.38
C VAL A 113 -6.88 22.39 1.74
N GLU A 114 -8.17 22.25 2.00
CA GLU A 114 -8.98 23.27 2.65
C GLU A 114 -9.08 22.97 4.15
N LYS A 115 -9.05 24.02 4.99
CA LYS A 115 -9.26 23.86 6.43
C LYS A 115 -10.74 23.59 6.68
N GLN A 116 -11.09 22.31 6.82
CA GLN A 116 -12.41 21.87 7.24
C GLN A 116 -12.30 20.94 8.45
N PRO A 117 -13.28 20.96 9.37
CA PRO A 117 -13.29 20.05 10.52
C PRO A 117 -13.32 18.60 10.04
N ILE A 118 -12.54 17.74 10.70
CA ILE A 118 -12.40 16.31 10.37
C ILE A 118 -13.20 15.51 11.39
N SER A 119 -13.96 14.52 10.91
CA SER A 119 -14.69 13.63 11.82
C SER A 119 -13.73 12.83 12.71
N ARG A 120 -14.13 12.61 13.97
CA ARG A 120 -13.36 11.80 14.93
C ARG A 120 -13.16 10.37 14.42
N ASN A 121 -14.17 9.79 13.77
CA ASN A 121 -14.12 8.44 13.20
C ASN A 121 -13.06 8.33 12.08
N THR A 122 -12.99 9.32 11.18
CA THR A 122 -11.97 9.34 10.13
C THR A 122 -10.55 9.41 10.72
N MET A 123 -10.35 10.16 11.81
CA MET A 123 -9.07 10.22 12.51
C MET A 123 -8.70 8.90 13.19
N PHE A 124 -9.68 8.21 13.81
CA PHE A 124 -9.44 6.87 14.38
C PHE A 124 -9.02 5.86 13.32
N ILE A 125 -9.74 5.80 12.19
CA ILE A 125 -9.40 4.91 11.07
C ILE A 125 -7.99 5.22 10.56
N PHE A 126 -7.65 6.51 10.42
CA PHE A 126 -6.33 6.95 9.99
C PHE A 126 -5.21 6.51 10.93
N TYR A 127 -5.36 6.70 12.24
CA TYR A 127 -4.33 6.29 13.21
C TYR A 127 -4.18 4.77 13.30
N PHE A 128 -5.30 4.04 13.25
CA PHE A 128 -5.27 2.58 13.17
C PHE A 128 -4.52 2.11 11.92
N ALA A 129 -4.82 2.70 10.75
CA ALA A 129 -4.15 2.37 9.50
C ALA A 129 -2.64 2.62 9.57
N ILE A 130 -2.22 3.79 10.07
CA ILE A 130 -0.78 4.11 10.22
C ILE A 130 -0.10 3.13 11.16
N GLY A 131 -0.69 2.85 12.33
CA GLY A 131 -0.12 1.93 13.31
C GLY A 131 0.07 0.54 12.71
N PHE A 132 -0.96 0.01 12.08
CA PHE A 132 -0.92 -1.31 11.44
C PHE A 132 0.10 -1.37 10.30
N ILE A 133 0.09 -0.40 9.38
CA ILE A 133 1.05 -0.35 8.26
C ILE A 133 2.49 -0.24 8.78
N SER A 134 2.72 0.55 9.82
CA SER A 134 4.05 0.71 10.43
C SER A 134 4.54 -0.59 11.04
N LEU A 135 3.67 -1.31 11.76
CA LEU A 135 3.99 -2.61 12.35
C LEU A 135 4.39 -3.63 11.28
N ILE A 136 3.57 -3.79 10.24
CA ILE A 136 3.87 -4.74 9.15
C ILE A 136 5.14 -4.32 8.40
N THR A 137 5.35 -3.02 8.17
CA THR A 137 6.58 -2.51 7.56
C THR A 137 7.82 -2.84 8.39
N ALA A 138 7.75 -2.68 9.72
CA ALA A 138 8.85 -3.03 10.61
C ALA A 138 9.17 -4.53 10.56
N ILE A 139 8.15 -5.40 10.51
CA ILE A 139 8.32 -6.85 10.35
C ILE A 139 9.01 -7.17 9.02
N ILE A 140 8.57 -6.55 7.92
CA ILE A 140 9.19 -6.73 6.58
C ILE A 140 10.66 -6.32 6.62
N LEU A 141 10.97 -5.14 7.17
CA LEU A 141 12.34 -4.64 7.28
C LEU A 141 13.20 -5.55 8.15
N PHE A 142 12.67 -6.03 9.27
CA PHE A 142 13.37 -6.97 10.15
C PHE A 142 13.75 -8.27 9.43
N ILE A 143 12.79 -8.89 8.73
CA ILE A 143 13.03 -10.11 7.94
C ILE A 143 14.05 -9.82 6.82
N ALA A 144 13.91 -8.69 6.12
CA ALA A 144 14.83 -8.29 5.06
C ALA A 144 16.27 -8.06 5.55
N MET A 145 16.45 -7.46 6.73
CA MET A 145 17.78 -7.30 7.34
C MET A 145 18.38 -8.64 7.75
N ARG A 146 17.58 -9.53 8.36
CA ARG A 146 18.03 -10.86 8.77
C ARG A 146 18.45 -11.74 7.60
N THR A 147 17.82 -11.58 6.45
CA THR A 147 18.10 -12.38 5.24
C THR A 147 19.27 -11.87 4.42
N LYS A 148 19.65 -10.59 4.56
CA LYS A 148 20.86 -10.00 3.92
C LYS A 148 22.15 -10.22 4.72
N GLY A 149 22.05 -10.51 6.01
CA GLY A 149 23.19 -10.65 6.93
C GLY A 149 23.58 -12.10 7.25
N GLY A 150 23.21 -13.06 6.41
CA GLY A 150 23.56 -14.47 6.54
C GLY A 150 24.35 -14.99 5.35
#